data_AF-A0A1U8PKF5-F1
#
_entry.id   AF-A0A1U8PKF5-F1
#
_cell.length_a   1.000
_cell.length_b   1.000
_cell.length_c   1.000
_cell.angle_alpha   90.00
_cell.angle_beta   90.00
_cell.angle_gamma   90.00
#
_symmetry.space_group_name_H-M   'P 1'
#
loop_
_entity.id
_entity.type
_entity.pdbx_description
1 polymer ?
#
loop_
_entity_poly.entity_id
_entity_poly.type
_entity_poly.pdbx_seq_one_letter_code
_entity_poly.pdbx_strand_id
1 'polypeptide(L)'
;MSNLESYPPVFRQLKASTPPQLAELNNNSNSMGDTTQVSSSVDIPLVDLECLSLEKLGEVCKEWGIFRLVNHGIPPSLLSKLEEHVKRVLSLSFESKEARLTSPLSYFWGTPLLTPTGDALRGALNINWLEGINVPLCHLQQFESGDPKLHDFRHYLEEYGRHLSRIATTLFEAMVKNLNLGPKQSESS
;
A
#
# COMPACT_ATOMS: atom_id res chain seq x y z
N MET A 1 1.84 -1.86 26.84
CA MET A 1 0.67 -0.97 27.00
C MET A 1 0.11 -0.69 25.62
N SER A 2 -1.14 -1.06 25.35
CA SER A 2 -1.78 -0.74 24.06
C SER A 2 -1.98 0.78 23.97
N ASN A 3 -1.44 1.42 22.93
CA ASN A 3 -1.69 2.83 22.65
C ASN A 3 -3.11 3.01 22.10
N LEU A 4 -4.10 2.95 22.98
CA LEU A 4 -5.52 3.03 22.61
C LEU A 4 -5.85 4.37 21.93
N GLU A 5 -5.19 5.45 22.36
CA GLU A 5 -5.37 6.79 21.81
C GLU A 5 -4.93 6.92 20.35
N SER A 6 -4.07 6.02 19.86
CA SER A 6 -3.70 5.97 18.45
C SER A 6 -4.86 5.55 17.54
N TYR A 7 -5.81 4.76 18.05
CA TYR A 7 -6.95 4.31 17.26
C TYR A 7 -8.02 5.40 17.12
N PRO A 8 -8.76 5.42 16.00
CA PRO A 8 -10.01 6.17 15.88
C PRO A 8 -10.93 5.94 17.08
N PRO A 9 -11.64 6.97 17.60
CA PRO A 9 -12.46 6.87 18.81
C PRO A 9 -13.45 5.70 18.81
N VAL A 10 -14.04 5.38 17.65
CA VAL A 10 -14.98 4.25 17.47
C VAL A 10 -14.35 2.89 17.82
N PHE A 11 -13.05 2.71 17.61
CA PHE A 11 -12.35 1.46 17.91
C PHE A 11 -11.79 1.40 19.34
N ARG A 12 -11.75 2.53 20.07
CA ARG A 12 -11.26 2.56 21.46
C ARG A 12 -12.19 1.79 22.40
N GLN A 13 -13.49 1.88 22.15
CA GLN A 13 -14.54 1.27 22.99
C GLN A 13 -14.71 -0.23 22.70
N LEU A 14 -14.38 -0.69 21.48
CA LEU A 14 -14.51 -2.10 21.08
C LEU A 14 -13.55 -3.05 21.85
N LYS A 15 -12.46 -2.52 22.43
CA LYS A 15 -11.56 -3.28 23.31
C LYS A 15 -11.94 -3.22 24.79
N ALA A 16 -12.77 -2.25 25.20
CA ALA A 16 -13.16 -2.05 26.59
C ALA A 16 -14.38 -2.90 27.00
N SER A 17 -15.19 -3.31 26.02
CA SER A 17 -16.29 -4.25 26.18
C SER A 17 -15.85 -5.62 25.64
N THR A 18 -16.03 -6.69 26.41
CA THR A 18 -15.98 -8.07 25.91
C THR A 18 -16.71 -8.15 24.56
N PRO A 19 -16.14 -8.78 23.52
CA PRO A 19 -16.65 -8.65 22.16
C PRO A 19 -18.11 -9.12 22.06
N PRO A 20 -19.07 -8.26 21.64
CA PRO A 20 -20.38 -8.74 21.22
C PRO A 20 -20.24 -9.31 19.81
N GLN A 21 -20.32 -10.64 19.74
CA GLN A 21 -20.77 -11.44 18.60
C GLN A 21 -20.20 -11.10 17.21
N LEU A 22 -19.02 -11.63 16.92
CA LEU A 22 -18.66 -12.14 15.58
C LEU A 22 -19.35 -13.49 15.26
N ALA A 23 -20.34 -13.91 16.06
CA ALA A 23 -20.93 -15.24 16.05
C ALA A 23 -22.18 -15.40 15.15
N GLU A 24 -22.70 -14.35 14.51
CA GLU A 24 -23.99 -14.44 13.79
C GLU A 24 -23.91 -14.36 12.26
N LEU A 25 -22.73 -14.57 11.66
CA LEU A 25 -22.61 -14.77 10.20
C LEU A 25 -22.29 -16.21 9.78
N ASN A 26 -22.21 -17.17 10.72
CA ASN A 26 -21.81 -18.55 10.39
C ASN A 26 -22.95 -19.59 10.38
N ASN A 27 -24.22 -19.16 10.40
CA ASN A 27 -25.37 -20.09 10.46
C ASN A 27 -26.07 -20.33 9.11
N ASN A 28 -25.32 -20.39 8.00
CA ASN A 28 -25.85 -20.92 6.74
C ASN A 28 -24.88 -21.91 6.06
N SER A 29 -24.22 -22.75 6.86
CA SER A 29 -23.62 -23.99 6.36
C SER A 29 -24.70 -25.04 6.16
N ASN A 30 -25.20 -25.17 4.92
CA ASN A 30 -25.81 -26.40 4.45
C ASN A 30 -25.00 -26.96 3.26
N SER A 31 -24.59 -28.22 3.45
CA SER A 31 -23.97 -29.17 2.53
C SER A 31 -22.43 -29.25 2.51
N MET A 32 -21.96 -30.04 3.46
CA MET A 32 -20.65 -30.68 3.54
C MET A 32 -20.48 -31.67 2.38
N GLY A 33 -19.84 -31.21 1.30
CA GLY A 33 -19.07 -32.09 0.43
C GLY A 33 -17.66 -32.19 0.99
N ASP A 34 -17.30 -33.38 1.45
CA ASP A 34 -15.97 -33.75 1.92
C ASP A 34 -14.87 -33.27 0.94
N THR A 35 -14.03 -32.32 1.37
CA THR A 35 -12.71 -32.09 0.76
C THR A 35 -11.77 -31.60 1.84
N THR A 36 -11.08 -32.58 2.40
CA THR A 36 -9.71 -32.59 2.91
C THR A 36 -8.94 -31.27 2.72
N GLN A 37 -8.38 -30.81 3.84
CA GLN A 37 -7.44 -29.71 3.91
C GLN A 37 -6.39 -29.71 2.79
N VAL A 38 -6.36 -28.60 2.05
CA VAL A 38 -5.18 -28.16 1.31
C VAL A 38 -5.00 -26.68 1.63
N SER A 39 -4.32 -26.35 2.73
CA SER A 39 -3.68 -25.04 2.86
C SER A 39 -2.41 -25.06 2.00
N SER A 40 -2.56 -25.15 0.68
CA SER A 40 -1.45 -24.93 -0.24
C SER A 40 -1.11 -23.45 -0.15
N SER A 41 0.03 -23.12 0.45
CA SER A 41 0.62 -21.79 0.31
C SER A 41 0.76 -21.51 -1.18
N VAL A 42 0.05 -20.51 -1.67
CA VAL A 42 0.17 -20.10 -3.06
C VAL A 42 1.53 -19.43 -3.22
N ASP A 43 2.46 -20.12 -3.89
CA ASP A 43 3.80 -19.60 -4.13
C ASP A 43 3.78 -18.51 -5.22
N ILE A 44 3.71 -17.25 -4.79
CA ILE A 44 3.78 -16.10 -5.71
C ILE A 44 5.15 -16.11 -6.42
N PRO A 45 5.18 -16.09 -7.77
CA PRO A 45 6.41 -16.12 -8.55
C PRO A 45 7.40 -15.02 -8.19
N LEU A 46 8.69 -15.32 -8.32
CA LEU A 46 9.79 -14.37 -8.14
C LEU A 46 10.33 -13.94 -9.50
N VAL A 47 10.55 -12.63 -9.65
CA VAL A 47 11.19 -12.03 -10.83
C VAL A 47 12.41 -11.26 -10.36
N ASP A 48 13.57 -11.56 -10.94
CA ASP A 48 14.82 -10.86 -10.70
C ASP A 48 14.93 -9.66 -11.65
N LEU A 49 15.07 -8.44 -11.11
CA LEU A 49 15.18 -7.23 -11.92
C LEU A 49 16.56 -7.07 -12.57
N GLU A 50 17.64 -7.55 -11.94
CA GLU A 50 19.00 -7.50 -12.50
C GLU A 50 19.17 -8.50 -13.65
N CYS A 51 18.48 -9.64 -13.56
CA CYS A 51 18.48 -10.70 -14.58
C CYS A 51 17.14 -10.81 -15.32
N LEU A 52 16.52 -9.68 -15.68
CA LEU A 52 15.16 -9.65 -16.22
C LEU A 52 15.05 -10.34 -17.58
N SER A 53 14.26 -11.41 -17.66
CA SER A 53 13.89 -12.09 -18.91
C SER A 53 12.54 -11.59 -19.44
N LEU A 54 12.50 -11.15 -20.71
CA LEU A 54 11.27 -10.69 -21.35
C LEU A 54 10.22 -11.81 -21.43
N GLU A 55 10.66 -13.02 -21.79
CA GLU A 55 9.80 -14.21 -21.87
C GLU A 55 9.23 -14.53 -20.49
N LYS A 56 10.09 -14.61 -19.46
CA LYS A 56 9.65 -14.96 -18.12
C LYS A 56 8.69 -13.94 -17.52
N LEU A 57 8.97 -12.65 -17.74
CA LEU A 57 8.08 -11.57 -17.32
C LEU A 57 6.72 -11.69 -18.02
N GLY A 58 6.70 -11.92 -19.33
CA GLY A 58 5.47 -12.10 -20.10
C GLY A 58 4.63 -13.29 -19.61
N GLU A 59 5.26 -14.44 -19.38
CA GLU A 59 4.60 -15.63 -18.80
C GLU A 59 3.97 -15.33 -17.45
N VAL A 60 4.76 -14.77 -16.53
CA VAL A 60 4.30 -14.47 -15.16
C VAL A 60 3.16 -13.45 -15.17
N CYS A 61 3.25 -12.41 -16.01
CA CYS A 61 2.16 -11.45 -16.18
C CYS A 61 0.88 -12.10 -16.73
N LYS A 62 0.99 -13.05 -17.67
CA LYS A 62 -0.16 -13.71 -18.30
C LYS A 62 -0.81 -14.76 -17.42
N GLU A 63 -0.01 -15.56 -16.72
CA GLU A 63 -0.49 -16.69 -15.91
C GLU A 63 -0.91 -16.27 -14.51
N TRP A 64 -0.14 -15.38 -13.88
CA TRP A 64 -0.34 -15.00 -12.49
C TRP A 64 -0.92 -13.61 -12.31
N GLY A 65 -0.54 -12.65 -13.17
CA GLY A 65 -0.91 -11.23 -13.01
C GLY A 65 -0.29 -10.53 -11.79
N ILE A 66 0.42 -11.27 -10.93
CA ILE A 66 1.12 -10.78 -9.75
C ILE A 66 2.43 -11.55 -9.55
N PHE A 67 3.46 -10.87 -9.06
CA PHE A 67 4.75 -11.46 -8.75
C PHE A 67 5.49 -10.63 -7.69
N ARG A 68 6.47 -11.27 -7.04
CA ARG A 68 7.43 -10.60 -6.16
C ARG A 68 8.68 -10.24 -6.95
N LEU A 69 9.09 -8.99 -6.86
CA LEU A 69 10.33 -8.53 -7.49
C LEU A 69 11.48 -8.65 -6.49
N VAL A 70 12.62 -9.16 -6.93
CA VAL A 70 13.88 -9.24 -6.15
C VAL A 70 15.01 -8.55 -6.90
N ASN A 71 16.12 -8.28 -6.21
CA ASN A 71 17.28 -7.56 -6.75
C ASN A 71 16.87 -6.24 -7.43
N HIS A 72 15.84 -5.59 -6.89
CA HIS A 72 15.27 -4.38 -7.47
C HIS A 72 16.13 -3.13 -7.21
N GLY A 73 17.21 -3.25 -6.44
CA GLY A 73 18.15 -2.16 -6.17
C GLY A 73 17.57 -1.03 -5.31
N ILE A 74 16.63 -1.33 -4.41
CA ILE A 74 16.21 -0.38 -3.36
C ILE A 74 17.05 -0.70 -2.12
N PRO A 75 17.77 0.28 -1.54
CA PRO A 75 18.57 0.04 -0.34
C PRO A 75 17.70 -0.47 0.81
N PRO A 76 18.04 -1.59 1.46
CA PRO A 76 17.30 -2.07 2.64
C PRO A 76 17.26 -1.03 3.76
N SER A 77 18.33 -0.25 3.91
CA SER A 77 18.40 0.84 4.89
C SER A 77 17.37 1.94 4.65
N LEU A 78 17.03 2.25 3.38
CA LEU A 78 15.98 3.20 3.04
C LEU A 78 14.60 2.66 3.45
N LEU A 79 14.33 1.39 3.15
CA LEU A 79 13.08 0.72 3.54
C LEU A 79 12.91 0.70 5.06
N SER A 80 13.96 0.37 5.82
CA SER A 80 13.93 0.37 7.28
C SER A 80 13.65 1.76 7.85
N LYS A 81 14.26 2.82 7.30
CA LYS A 81 13.99 4.21 7.70
C LYS A 81 12.55 4.63 7.42
N LEU A 82 12.02 4.29 6.25
CA LEU A 82 10.63 4.56 5.90
C LEU A 82 9.67 3.83 6.84
N GLU A 83 9.91 2.55 7.10
CA GLU A 83 9.11 1.74 8.02
C GLU A 83 9.12 2.32 9.44
N GLU A 84 10.29 2.71 9.95
CA GLU A 84 10.43 3.34 11.27
C GLU A 84 9.63 4.65 11.34
N HIS A 85 9.74 5.50 10.31
CA HIS A 85 8.99 6.76 10.25
C HIS A 85 7.48 6.53 10.22
N VAL A 86 7.00 5.61 9.38
CA VAL A 86 5.56 5.30 9.28
C VAL A 86 5.05 4.72 10.60
N LYS A 87 5.76 3.77 11.22
CA LYS A 87 5.40 3.22 12.54
C LYS A 87 5.30 4.31 13.60
N ARG A 88 6.29 5.21 13.66
CA ARG A 88 6.30 6.33 14.60
C ARG A 88 5.10 7.25 14.38
N VAL A 89 4.83 7.64 13.14
CA VAL A 89 3.71 8.53 12.81
C VAL A 89 2.37 7.87 13.12
N LEU A 90 2.18 6.61 12.72
CA LEU A 90 0.95 5.87 13.00
C LEU A 90 0.75 5.60 14.49
N SER A 91 1.83 5.55 15.28
CA SER A 91 1.77 5.45 16.74
C SER A 91 1.36 6.73 17.48
N LEU A 92 1.28 7.88 16.80
CA LEU A 92 0.75 9.10 17.41
C LEU A 92 -0.74 8.93 17.77
N SER A 93 -1.26 9.80 18.65
CA SER A 93 -2.70 9.83 18.92
C SER A 93 -3.48 10.10 17.62
N PHE A 94 -4.68 9.57 17.54
CA PHE A 94 -5.56 9.77 16.39
C PHE A 94 -5.72 11.26 16.04
N GLU A 95 -5.94 12.10 17.05
CA GLU A 95 -6.12 13.55 16.91
C GLU A 95 -4.83 14.21 16.41
N SER A 96 -3.66 13.72 16.85
CA SER A 96 -2.37 14.20 16.34
C SER A 96 -2.16 13.82 14.88
N LYS A 97 -2.57 12.60 14.48
CA LYS A 97 -2.49 12.16 13.08
C LYS A 97 -3.38 13.01 12.19
N GLU A 98 -4.64 13.24 12.59
CA GLU A 98 -5.56 14.10 11.84
C GLU A 98 -5.09 15.55 11.73
N ALA A 99 -4.51 16.11 12.80
CA ALA A 99 -4.04 17.50 12.78
C ALA A 99 -2.73 17.70 11.98
N ARG A 100 -1.84 16.70 11.97
CA ARG A 100 -0.48 16.82 11.40
C ARG A 100 -0.36 16.31 9.97
N LEU A 101 -1.18 15.34 9.57
CA LEU A 101 -1.14 14.73 8.24
C LEU A 101 -2.18 15.36 7.32
N THR A 102 -2.00 16.66 7.12
CA THR A 102 -2.82 17.50 6.24
C THR A 102 -2.06 17.81 4.95
N SER A 103 -2.77 18.41 3.99
CA SER A 103 -2.31 18.65 2.61
C SER A 103 -0.83 19.07 2.53
N PRO A 104 -0.02 18.47 1.64
CA PRO A 104 -0.37 17.49 0.61
C PRO A 104 -0.51 16.04 1.09
N LEU A 105 -0.20 15.74 2.36
CA LEU A 105 -0.41 14.40 2.93
C LEU A 105 -1.89 14.21 3.28
N SER A 106 -2.37 12.98 3.23
CA SER A 106 -3.69 12.68 3.79
C SER A 106 -3.69 11.40 4.61
N TYR A 107 -4.10 11.52 5.86
CA TYR A 107 -4.38 10.38 6.73
C TYR A 107 -5.80 9.88 6.51
N PHE A 108 -5.96 8.57 6.33
CA PHE A 108 -7.25 7.92 6.22
C PHE A 108 -7.32 6.70 7.14
N TRP A 109 -8.55 6.33 7.48
CA TRP A 109 -8.85 5.16 8.28
C TRP A 109 -10.26 4.66 7.95
N GLY A 110 -10.49 3.37 8.20
CA GLY A 110 -11.74 2.71 7.84
C GLY A 110 -11.76 2.25 6.38
N THR A 111 -12.95 2.31 5.79
CA THR A 111 -13.16 2.06 4.36
C THR A 111 -13.16 3.40 3.63
N PRO A 112 -12.07 3.82 2.98
CA PRO A 112 -12.08 5.04 2.20
C PRO A 112 -12.98 4.81 0.97
N LEU A 113 -14.11 5.51 0.88
CA LEU A 113 -14.91 5.50 -0.34
C LEU A 113 -14.23 6.47 -1.31
N LEU A 114 -13.46 5.98 -2.28
CA LEU A 114 -12.68 6.86 -3.14
C LEU A 114 -13.56 7.52 -4.22
N THR A 115 -13.37 8.82 -4.44
CA THR A 115 -13.83 9.48 -5.67
C THR A 115 -13.02 8.94 -6.87
N PRO A 116 -13.47 9.14 -8.11
CA PRO A 116 -12.67 8.84 -9.30
C PRO A 116 -11.29 9.55 -9.34
N THR A 117 -11.12 10.63 -8.56
CA THR A 117 -9.85 11.36 -8.40
C THR A 117 -8.95 10.82 -7.29
N GLY A 118 -9.42 9.84 -6.51
CA GLY A 118 -8.67 9.21 -5.41
C GLY A 118 -8.87 9.83 -4.03
N ASP A 119 -9.86 10.70 -3.85
CA ASP A 119 -10.15 11.35 -2.56
C ASP A 119 -11.08 10.49 -1.70
N ALA A 120 -10.84 10.40 -0.39
CA ALA A 120 -11.64 9.56 0.52
C ALA A 120 -12.95 10.24 0.99
N LEU A 121 -14.10 9.70 0.61
CA LEU A 121 -15.43 9.95 1.14
C LEU A 121 -15.66 9.11 2.42
N ARG A 122 -16.29 9.70 3.44
CA ARG A 122 -16.67 9.00 4.68
C ARG A 122 -18.15 8.60 4.63
N GLY A 123 -18.50 7.35 4.93
CA GLY A 123 -19.93 7.00 5.04
C GLY A 123 -20.40 5.53 5.04
N ALA A 124 -19.53 4.50 5.03
CA ALA A 124 -20.01 3.11 4.98
C ALA A 124 -20.14 2.45 6.38
N LEU A 125 -21.26 1.73 6.59
CA LEU A 125 -21.58 0.93 7.79
C LEU A 125 -20.65 -0.29 8.02
N ASN A 126 -19.77 -0.60 7.06
CA ASN A 126 -18.79 -1.66 7.14
C ASN A 126 -17.38 -1.03 7.21
N ILE A 127 -16.91 -0.76 8.43
CA ILE A 127 -15.65 -0.06 8.68
C ILE A 127 -14.53 -1.10 8.68
N ASN A 128 -13.65 -1.05 7.68
CA ASN A 128 -12.45 -1.88 7.68
C ASN A 128 -11.50 -1.47 8.82
N TRP A 129 -10.85 -2.45 9.45
CA TRP A 129 -9.72 -2.18 10.34
C TRP A 129 -8.47 -1.86 9.52
N LEU A 130 -8.45 -0.68 8.93
CA LEU A 130 -7.37 -0.17 8.09
C LEU A 130 -7.11 1.28 8.45
N GLU A 131 -5.84 1.66 8.46
CA GLU A 131 -5.39 3.04 8.45
C GLU A 131 -4.23 3.19 7.47
N GLY A 132 -4.03 4.39 6.94
CA GLY A 132 -2.96 4.65 6.01
C GLY A 132 -2.69 6.13 5.82
N ILE A 133 -1.56 6.41 5.20
CA ILE A 133 -1.12 7.75 4.83
C ILE A 133 -0.96 7.75 3.32
N ASN A 134 -1.71 8.60 2.63
CA ASN A 134 -1.50 8.86 1.22
C ASN A 134 -0.51 10.01 1.05
N VAL A 135 0.43 9.82 0.12
CA VAL A 135 1.54 10.73 -0.12
C VAL A 135 1.70 10.94 -1.63
N PRO A 136 1.11 12.01 -2.19
CA PRO A 136 1.29 12.34 -3.60
C PRO A 136 2.75 12.75 -3.87
N LEU A 137 3.52 11.88 -4.51
CA LEU A 137 4.95 12.13 -4.77
C LEU A 137 5.21 13.41 -5.57
N CYS A 138 4.28 13.80 -6.46
CA CYS A 138 4.34 15.04 -7.24
C CYS A 138 4.21 16.32 -6.40
N HIS A 139 3.58 16.24 -5.22
CA HIS A 139 3.37 17.38 -4.32
C HIS A 139 4.28 17.35 -3.10
N LEU A 140 5.16 16.36 -2.97
CA LEU A 140 6.13 16.29 -1.87
C LEU A 140 6.98 17.55 -1.75
N GLN A 141 7.26 18.22 -2.88
CA GLN A 141 8.03 19.46 -2.88
C GLN A 141 7.36 20.63 -2.17
N GLN A 142 6.02 20.64 -2.13
CA GLN A 142 5.20 21.67 -1.52
C GLN A 142 4.99 21.43 -0.02
N PHE A 143 5.46 20.29 0.49
CA PHE A 143 5.39 19.97 1.90
C PHE A 143 6.49 20.73 2.65
N GLU A 144 6.10 21.80 3.35
CA GLU A 144 6.92 22.51 4.32
C GLU A 144 6.37 22.22 5.72
N SER A 145 7.08 21.38 6.48
CA SER A 145 6.76 21.14 7.89
C SER A 145 7.80 21.80 8.78
N GLY A 146 7.36 22.53 9.81
CA GLY A 146 8.24 22.99 10.88
C GLY A 146 8.78 21.87 11.79
N ASP A 147 8.42 20.60 11.54
CA ASP A 147 8.93 19.44 12.27
C ASP A 147 10.14 18.83 11.52
N PRO A 148 11.35 18.86 12.11
CA PRO A 148 12.55 18.26 11.52
C PRO A 148 12.39 16.78 11.17
N LYS A 149 11.58 16.02 11.92
CA LYS A 149 11.37 14.59 11.67
C LYS A 149 10.42 14.31 10.50
N LEU A 150 9.60 15.27 10.11
CA LEU A 150 8.78 15.18 8.90
C LEU A 150 9.60 15.59 7.67
N HIS A 151 10.58 16.47 7.84
CA HIS A 151 11.55 16.83 6.81
C HIS A 151 12.42 15.62 6.38
N ASP A 152 13.01 14.85 7.32
CA ASP A 152 13.78 13.65 6.97
C ASP A 152 12.93 12.60 6.25
N PHE A 153 11.67 12.46 6.67
CA PHE A 153 10.73 11.53 6.04
C PHE A 153 10.48 11.86 4.56
N ARG A 154 10.36 13.15 4.25
CA ARG A 154 10.20 13.63 2.87
C ARG A 154 11.39 13.21 2.00
N HIS A 155 12.63 13.41 2.47
CA HIS A 155 13.83 13.01 1.72
C HIS A 155 13.84 11.51 1.42
N TYR A 156 13.45 10.69 2.40
CA TYR A 156 13.34 9.23 2.20
C TYR A 156 12.26 8.87 1.18
N LEU A 157 11.11 9.56 1.20
CA LEU A 157 10.03 9.35 0.23
C LEU A 157 10.44 9.79 -1.19
N GLU A 158 11.16 10.89 -1.33
CA GLU A 158 11.70 11.35 -2.62
C GLU A 158 12.71 10.35 -3.20
N GLU A 159 13.64 9.84 -2.36
CA GLU A 159 14.58 8.80 -2.76
C GLU A 159 13.85 7.52 -3.19
N TYR A 160 12.90 7.05 -2.37
CA TYR A 160 12.12 5.87 -2.67
C TYR A 160 11.28 6.04 -3.95
N GLY A 161 10.69 7.21 -4.16
CA GLY A 161 9.97 7.57 -5.38
C GLY A 161 10.84 7.47 -6.63
N ARG A 162 12.11 7.92 -6.57
CA ARG A 162 13.07 7.76 -7.68
C ARG A 162 13.35 6.28 -7.98
N HIS A 163 13.50 5.45 -6.94
CA HIS A 163 13.67 4.01 -7.14
C HIS A 163 12.43 3.36 -7.77
N LEU A 164 11.23 3.69 -7.27
CA LEU A 164 9.98 3.16 -7.83
C LEU A 164 9.79 3.58 -9.28
N SER A 165 10.07 4.84 -9.61
CA SER A 165 10.01 5.34 -11.00
C SER A 165 10.96 4.55 -11.90
N ARG A 166 12.21 4.35 -11.49
CA ARG A 166 13.18 3.53 -12.25
C ARG A 166 12.65 2.11 -12.46
N ILE A 167 12.20 1.44 -11.40
CA ILE A 167 11.70 0.06 -11.46
C ILE A 167 10.50 -0.03 -12.40
N ALA A 168 9.53 0.87 -12.26
CA ALA A 168 8.33 0.91 -13.10
C ALA A 168 8.72 1.09 -14.57
N THR A 169 9.58 2.07 -14.89
CA THR A 169 10.07 2.29 -16.25
C THR A 169 10.75 1.04 -16.82
N THR A 170 11.66 0.40 -16.08
CA THR A 170 12.33 -0.82 -16.53
C THR A 170 11.34 -1.95 -16.84
N LEU A 171 10.36 -2.19 -15.96
CA LEU A 171 9.34 -3.22 -16.16
C LEU A 171 8.43 -2.90 -17.35
N PHE A 172 7.96 -1.66 -17.48
CA PHE A 172 7.12 -1.26 -18.60
C PHE A 172 7.85 -1.33 -19.94
N GLU A 173 9.11 -0.92 -20.01
CA GLU A 173 9.93 -1.06 -21.21
C GLU A 173 10.10 -2.54 -21.61
N ALA A 174 10.30 -3.43 -20.63
CA ALA A 174 10.37 -4.87 -20.87
C ALA A 174 9.04 -5.42 -21.40
N MET A 175 7.90 -5.00 -20.82
CA MET A 175 6.57 -5.40 -21.29
C MET A 175 6.29 -4.88 -22.71
N VAL A 176 6.62 -3.63 -23.00
CA VAL A 176 6.49 -3.02 -24.34
C VAL A 176 7.28 -3.81 -25.38
N LYS A 177 8.53 -4.19 -25.07
CA LYS A 177 9.37 -5.03 -25.92
C LYS A 177 8.78 -6.43 -26.10
N ASN A 178 8.33 -7.09 -25.02
CA ASN A 178 7.72 -8.43 -25.09
C ASN A 178 6.45 -8.44 -25.96
N LEU A 179 5.65 -7.37 -25.89
CA LEU A 179 4.42 -7.21 -26.67
C LEU A 179 4.67 -6.74 -28.12
N ASN A 180 5.92 -6.53 -28.53
CA ASN A 180 6.29 -5.95 -29.83
C ASN A 180 5.60 -4.61 -30.11
N LEU A 181 5.32 -3.83 -29.06
CA LEU A 181 4.82 -2.47 -29.21
C LEU A 181 6.02 -1.59 -29.56
N GLY A 182 6.18 -1.25 -30.85
CA GLY A 182 7.21 -0.30 -31.27
C GLY A 182 7.08 1.04 -30.55
N PRO A 183 8.14 1.86 -30.47
CA PRO A 183 8.02 3.23 -29.98
C PRO A 183 7.06 3.97 -30.92
N LYS A 184 5.81 4.16 -30.50
CA LYS A 184 4.90 5.02 -31.23
C LYS A 184 5.54 6.40 -31.26
N GLN A 185 5.88 6.88 -32.46
CA GLN A 185 6.10 8.30 -32.67
C GLN A 185 4.84 8.98 -32.17
N SER A 186 4.98 9.75 -31.09
CA SER A 186 3.96 10.71 -30.70
C SER A 186 3.93 11.76 -31.80
N GLU A 187 3.21 11.48 -32.89
CA GLU A 187 2.71 12.50 -33.78
C GLU A 187 1.66 13.29 -32.99
N SER A 188 2.14 14.32 -32.30
CA SER A 188 1.29 15.42 -31.87
C SER A 188 0.76 16.10 -33.14
N SER A 189 -0.49 15.80 -33.48
CA SER A 189 -1.35 16.64 -34.33
C SER A 189 -2.13 17.61 -33.47
#